data_AF-A0A8G2HUW0-F1
#
_entry.id   AF-A0A8G2HUW0-F1
#
_cell.length_a   1.000
_cell.length_b   1.000
_cell.length_c   1.000
_cell.angle_alpha   90.00
_cell.angle_beta   90.00
_cell.angle_gamma   90.00
#
_symmetry.space_group_name_H-M   'P 1'
#
loop_
_entity.id
_entity.type
_entity.pdbx_description
1 polymer ?
#
loop_
_entity_poly.entity_id
_entity_poly.type
_entity_poly.pdbx_seq_one_letter_code
_entity_poly.pdbx_strand_id
1 'polypeptide(L)' 'MNNNTWSLFDKNFHREAKNIVNLGDLTEVARPWFADFANDPKVQSALQDLNRPGARQRRALDFLGLDLVPAM' A
#
# COMPACT_ATOMS: atom_id res chain seq x y z
N MET A 1 -5.23 14.82 -19.65
CA MET A 1 -4.39 13.82 -18.95
C MET A 1 -5.14 13.44 -17.69
N ASN A 2 -5.78 12.27 -17.66
CA ASN A 2 -6.34 11.75 -16.42
C ASN A 2 -5.18 11.16 -15.65
N ASN A 3 -4.51 11.99 -14.85
CA ASN A 3 -3.52 11.49 -13.91
C ASN A 3 -4.31 10.74 -12.84
N ASN A 4 -4.45 9.42 -13.02
CA ASN A 4 -5.00 8.53 -11.99
C ASN A 4 -3.99 8.43 -10.85
N THR A 5 -3.87 9.51 -10.09
CA THR A 5 -3.14 9.53 -8.84
C THR A 5 -3.93 8.79 -7.79
N TRP A 6 -3.21 8.11 -6.91
CA TRP A 6 -3.76 7.36 -5.79
C TRP A 6 -3.24 7.91 -4.47
N SER A 7 -4.03 7.73 -3.43
CA SER A 7 -3.65 7.99 -2.05
C SER A 7 -3.74 6.68 -1.26
N LEU A 8 -2.71 6.39 -0.48
CA LEU A 8 -2.63 5.25 0.43
C LEU A 8 -2.78 5.76 1.87
N PHE A 9 -3.69 5.17 2.63
CA PHE A 9 -3.98 5.51 4.01
C PHE A 9 -3.73 4.31 4.91
N ASP A 10 -3.09 4.54 6.06
CA ASP A 10 -2.95 3.55 7.13
C ASP A 10 -4.03 3.77 8.18
N LYS A 11 -4.89 2.75 8.35
CA LYS A 11 -6.01 2.78 9.29
C LYS A 11 -5.58 2.72 10.75
N ASN A 12 -4.40 2.16 11.02
CA ASN A 12 -3.95 1.89 12.39
C ASN A 12 -3.22 3.09 13.01
N PHE A 13 -2.43 3.80 12.18
CA PHE A 13 -1.56 4.89 12.66
C PHE A 13 -1.86 6.25 11.99
N HIS A 14 -2.95 6.36 11.23
CA HIS A 14 -3.37 7.59 10.54
C HIS A 14 -2.28 8.21 9.65
N ARG A 15 -1.43 7.36 9.05
CA ARG A 15 -0.40 7.76 8.08
C ARG A 15 -1.00 7.85 6.69
N GLU A 16 -0.53 8.77 5.87
CA GLU A 16 -0.99 8.95 4.50
C GLU A 16 0.16 9.17 3.52
N ALA A 17 0.03 8.60 2.34
CA ALA A 17 0.89 8.87 1.19
C ALA A 17 0.02 9.25 0.00
N LYS A 18 0.23 10.45 -0.53
CA LYS A 18 -0.59 11.05 -1.60
C LYS A 18 0.20 11.11 -2.90
N ASN A 19 -0.52 11.35 -4.00
CA ASN A 19 0.05 11.55 -5.34
C ASN A 19 0.84 10.33 -5.87
N ILE A 20 0.40 9.12 -5.53
CA ILE A 20 0.98 7.88 -6.04
C ILE A 20 0.53 7.71 -7.48
N VAL A 21 1.44 7.95 -8.44
CA VAL A 21 1.14 7.88 -9.88
C VAL A 21 1.19 6.44 -10.39
N ASN A 22 2.05 5.61 -9.79
CA ASN A 22 2.27 4.23 -10.20
C ASN A 22 1.93 3.27 -9.05
N LEU A 23 0.96 2.39 -9.28
CA LEU A 23 0.58 1.35 -8.32
C LEU A 23 1.68 0.30 -8.10
N GLY A 24 2.66 0.21 -9.00
CA GLY A 24 3.86 -0.60 -8.82
C GLY A 24 4.82 -0.08 -7.74
N ASP A 25 4.60 1.14 -7.21
CA ASP A 25 5.46 1.72 -6.18
C ASP A 25 4.84 1.61 -4.78
N LEU A 26 3.65 0.98 -4.65
CA LEU A 26 2.93 0.86 -3.38
C LEU A 26 3.74 0.13 -2.32
N THR A 27 4.45 -0.93 -2.71
CA THR A 27 5.37 -1.64 -1.80
C THR A 27 6.42 -0.70 -1.23
N GLU A 28 7.02 0.16 -2.05
CA GLU A 28 8.10 1.06 -1.61
C GLU A 28 7.56 2.19 -0.73
N VAL A 29 6.39 2.72 -1.07
CA VAL A 29 5.69 3.74 -0.28
C VAL A 29 5.28 3.20 1.09
N ALA A 30 4.76 1.97 1.15
CA ALA A 30 4.30 1.35 2.39
C ALA A 30 5.45 0.78 3.24
N ARG A 31 6.59 0.38 2.64
CA ARG A 31 7.69 -0.31 3.34
C ARG A 31 8.18 0.43 4.61
N PRO A 32 8.39 1.77 4.62
CA PRO A 32 8.79 2.49 5.82
C PRO A 32 7.80 2.39 6.98
N TRP A 33 6.51 2.19 6.69
CA TRP A 33 5.47 2.10 7.71
C TRP A 33 5.49 0.79 8.49
N PHE A 34 6.11 -0.24 7.92
CA PHE A 34 6.23 -1.58 8.50
C PHE A 34 7.69 -1.96 8.79
N ALA A 35 8.57 -0.97 8.98
CA ALA A 35 9.99 -1.20 9.25
C ALA A 35 10.22 -2.07 10.50
N ASP A 36 9.41 -1.91 11.53
CA ASP A 36 9.46 -2.72 12.76
C ASP A 36 9.15 -4.21 12.52
N PHE A 37 8.48 -4.52 11.41
CA PHE A 37 8.10 -5.86 10.97
C PHE A 37 8.96 -6.36 9.79
N ALA A 38 10.15 -5.76 9.57
CA ALA A 38 11.02 -6.13 8.45
C ALA A 38 11.38 -7.62 8.40
N ASN A 39 11.44 -8.28 9.56
CA ASN A 39 11.75 -9.70 9.70
C ASN A 39 10.52 -10.63 9.66
N ASP A 40 9.29 -10.08 9.59
CA ASP A 40 8.07 -10.89 9.50
C ASP A 40 7.81 -11.28 8.03
N PRO A 41 7.91 -12.58 7.68
CA PRO A 41 7.74 -13.02 6.30
C PRO A 41 6.31 -12.79 5.77
N LYS A 42 5.29 -12.76 6.64
CA LYS A 42 3.90 -12.48 6.23
C LYS A 42 3.74 -11.02 5.85
N VAL A 43 4.33 -10.10 6.61
CA VAL A 43 4.32 -8.66 6.29
C VAL A 43 5.10 -8.41 5.00
N GLN A 44 6.26 -9.03 4.81
CA GLN A 44 7.01 -8.92 3.56
C GLN A 44 6.23 -9.44 2.35
N SER A 45 5.54 -10.58 2.49
CA SER A 45 4.69 -11.13 1.42
C SER A 45 3.53 -10.20 1.09
N ALA A 46 2.83 -9.67 2.11
CA ALA A 46 1.72 -8.74 1.90
C ALA A 46 2.20 -7.44 1.23
N LEU A 47 3.34 -6.90 1.66
CA LEU A 47 3.95 -5.73 1.02
C LEU A 47 4.23 -5.97 -0.47
N GLN A 48 4.74 -7.15 -0.86
CA GLN A 48 4.97 -7.49 -2.27
C GLN A 48 3.66 -7.64 -3.05
N ASP A 49 2.61 -8.17 -2.42
CA ASP A 49 1.30 -8.35 -3.04
C ASP A 49 0.55 -7.02 -3.28
N LEU A 50 0.95 -5.91 -2.63
CA LEU A 50 0.39 -4.58 -2.92
C LEU A 50 0.57 -4.16 -4.38
N ASN A 51 1.66 -4.59 -5.02
CA ASN A 51 1.96 -4.31 -6.42
C ASN A 51 1.25 -5.28 -7.39
N ARG A 52 0.46 -6.24 -6.87
CA ARG A 52 -0.25 -7.25 -7.68
C ARG A 52 -1.72 -6.87 -7.83
N PRO A 53 -2.14 -6.29 -8.97
CA PRO A 53 -3.50 -5.78 -9.13
C PRO A 53 -4.58 -6.86 -8.92
N GLY A 54 -5.76 -6.43 -8.52
CA GLY A 54 -6.92 -7.29 -8.31
C GLY A 54 -7.00 -7.88 -6.90
N ALA A 55 -7.39 -9.14 -6.79
CA ALA A 55 -7.72 -9.76 -5.50
C ALA A 55 -6.52 -9.87 -4.54
N ARG A 56 -5.28 -9.96 -5.05
CA ARG A 56 -4.07 -10.04 -4.22
C ARG A 56 -3.79 -8.71 -3.52
N GLN A 57 -3.74 -7.61 -4.27
CA GLN A 57 -3.60 -6.27 -3.71
C GLN A 57 -4.68 -5.97 -2.69
N ARG A 58 -5.95 -6.31 -2.96
CA ARG A 58 -7.02 -6.07 -1.98
C ARG A 58 -6.80 -6.81 -0.66
N ARG A 59 -6.43 -8.09 -0.71
CA ARG A 59 -6.11 -8.89 0.50
C ARG A 59 -4.89 -8.34 1.24
N ALA A 60 -3.87 -7.89 0.51
CA ALA A 60 -2.69 -7.26 1.10
C ALA A 60 -3.03 -5.95 1.82
N LEU A 61 -3.84 -5.09 1.19
CA LEU A 61 -4.36 -3.86 1.80
C LEU A 61 -5.13 -4.18 3.08
N ASP A 62 -6.06 -5.14 3.03
CA ASP A 62 -6.84 -5.55 4.21
C ASP A 62 -5.95 -6.09 5.34
N PHE A 63 -4.97 -6.94 5.02
CA PHE A 63 -4.04 -7.53 6.00
C PHE A 63 -3.15 -6.48 6.67
N LEU A 64 -2.63 -5.53 5.89
CA LEU A 64 -1.75 -4.46 6.37
C LEU A 64 -2.54 -3.31 7.03
N GLY A 65 -3.87 -3.34 6.97
CA GLY A 65 -4.71 -2.25 7.47
C GLY A 65 -4.59 -0.97 6.65
N LEU A 66 -4.42 -1.11 5.33
CA LEU A 66 -4.27 0.00 4.40
C LEU A 66 -5.54 0.20 3.57
N ASP A 67 -5.79 1.45 3.16
CA ASP A 67 -6.80 1.81 2.15
C ASP A 67 -6.14 2.51 0.97
N LEU A 68 -6.48 2.07 -0.23
CA LEU A 68 -6.02 2.68 -1.48
C LEU A 68 -7.22 3.39 -2.14
N VAL A 69 -7.14 4.71 -2.26
CA VAL A 69 -8.23 5.57 -2.75
C VAL A 69 -7.73 6.36 -3.97
N PRO A 70 -8.52 6.49 -5.05
CA PRO A 70 -8.20 7.42 -6.13
C PRO A 70 -8.10 8.85 -5.56
N ALA A 71 -7.02 9.55 -5.85
CA ALA A 71 -6.93 10.98 -5.57
C ALA A 71 -7.85 11.70 -6.57
N MET A 72 -8.96 12.23 -6.06
CA MET A 72 -9.91 13.04 -6.82
C MET A 72 -9.38 14.44 -7.10
#